data_AF-A0A955BN41-F1
#
_entry.id   AF-A0A955BN41-F1
#
_cell.length_a   1.000
_cell.length_b   1.000
_cell.length_c   1.000
_cell.angle_alpha   90.00
_cell.angle_beta   90.00
_cell.angle_gamma   90.00
#
_symmetry.space_group_name_H-M   'P 1'
#
loop_
_entity.id
_entity.type
_entity.pdbx_description
1 polymer ?
#
loop_
_entity_poly.entity_id
_entity_poly.type
_entity_poly.pdbx_seq_one_letter_code
_entity_poly.pdbx_strand_id
1 'polypeptide(L)'
;MEARVRMLGPERGGRSEPCLFIGYRPHLSVQEGEMLGVEFTSVPPNPTPDVQLDVRFRLPYAVDYSSLAPGAEFKILEGARVVGFGTVVAT
;
A
#
# COMPACT_ATOMS: atom_id res chain seq x y z
N MET A 1 -5.74 5.09 -8.96
CA MET A 1 -5.37 3.71 -8.62
C MET A 1 -6.30 3.17 -7.56
N GLU A 2 -6.93 2.05 -7.84
CA GLU A 2 -7.72 1.23 -6.92
C GLU A 2 -6.95 -0.06 -6.60
N ALA A 3 -6.96 -0.48 -5.34
CA ALA A 3 -6.25 -1.70 -4.92
C ALA A 3 -6.95 -2.39 -3.76
N ARG A 4 -6.58 -3.65 -3.55
CA ARG A 4 -6.86 -4.42 -2.35
C ARG A 4 -5.59 -4.54 -1.54
N VAL A 5 -5.61 -4.14 -0.28
CA VAL A 5 -4.44 -4.16 0.59
C VAL A 5 -4.72 -4.91 1.87
N ARG A 6 -3.69 -5.52 2.45
CA ARG A 6 -3.69 -6.08 3.79
C ARG A 6 -2.48 -5.53 4.54
N MET A 7 -2.73 -4.68 5.52
CA MET A 7 -1.69 -4.19 6.43
C MET A 7 -1.34 -5.28 7.43
N LEU A 8 -0.06 -5.47 7.74
CA LEU A 8 0.36 -6.43 8.75
C LEU A 8 0.00 -5.92 10.16
N GLY A 9 -0.36 -6.84 11.05
CA GLY A 9 -0.40 -6.58 12.49
C GLY A 9 1.00 -6.43 13.12
N PRO A 10 1.09 -5.91 14.36
CA PRO A 10 2.37 -5.64 15.03
C PRO A 10 3.25 -6.90 15.21
N GLU A 11 2.65 -8.04 15.52
CA GLU A 11 3.33 -9.34 15.66
C GLU A 11 3.98 -9.84 14.36
N ARG A 12 3.62 -9.24 13.22
CA ARG A 12 4.18 -9.55 11.90
C ARG A 12 5.00 -8.41 11.32
N GLY A 13 5.42 -7.47 12.16
CA GLY A 13 6.25 -6.34 11.76
C GLY A 13 5.46 -5.14 11.23
N GLY A 14 4.14 -5.16 11.30
CA GLY A 14 3.28 -4.02 10.96
C GLY A 14 3.20 -2.97 12.07
N ARG A 15 2.14 -2.16 12.03
CA ARG A 15 1.89 -1.09 13.03
C ARG A 15 0.88 -1.56 14.06
N SER A 16 1.04 -1.10 15.30
CA SER A 16 0.01 -1.22 16.32
C SER A 16 -1.18 -0.32 15.95
N GLU A 17 -0.97 1.01 15.84
CA GLU A 17 -1.95 1.98 15.31
C GLU A 17 -1.25 3.30 14.85
N PRO A 18 -1.86 4.10 13.95
CA PRO A 18 -2.85 3.67 12.96
C PRO A 18 -2.18 2.81 11.89
N CYS A 19 -2.82 1.72 11.46
CA CYS A 19 -2.25 0.81 10.45
C CYS A 19 -2.44 1.30 9.00
N LEU A 20 -3.47 2.12 8.73
CA LEU A 20 -3.79 2.70 7.43
C LEU A 20 -4.66 3.95 7.64
N PHE A 21 -4.46 5.02 6.86
CA PHE A 21 -5.24 6.26 6.97
C PHE A 21 -5.15 7.10 5.68
N ILE A 22 -6.07 8.05 5.51
CA ILE A 22 -6.02 9.01 4.38
C ILE A 22 -4.82 9.94 4.56
N GLY A 23 -4.04 10.15 3.49
CA GLY A 23 -2.81 10.92 3.52
C GLY A 23 -1.58 10.10 3.93
N TYR A 24 -1.73 8.80 4.18
CA TYR A 24 -0.61 7.90 4.43
C TYR A 24 0.26 7.77 3.17
N ARG A 25 1.59 7.95 3.32
CA ARG A 25 2.57 8.01 2.23
C ARG A 25 3.67 6.94 2.32
N PRO A 26 3.35 5.66 2.13
CA PRO A 26 4.35 4.61 2.08
C PRO A 26 5.02 4.53 0.70
N HIS A 27 5.96 3.61 0.58
CA HIS A 27 6.43 3.12 -0.71
C HIS A 27 5.73 1.81 -1.07
N LEU A 28 5.49 1.61 -2.37
CA LEU A 28 5.09 0.33 -2.94
C LEU A 28 6.26 -0.27 -3.71
N SER A 29 6.45 -1.58 -3.66
CA SER A 29 7.45 -2.28 -4.47
C SER A 29 6.85 -3.54 -5.09
N VAL A 30 7.00 -3.69 -6.40
CA VAL A 30 6.53 -4.83 -7.20
C VAL A 30 7.74 -5.73 -7.51
N GLN A 31 7.65 -7.03 -7.22
CA GLN A 31 8.72 -8.03 -7.50
C GLN A 31 10.13 -7.64 -6.99
N GLU A 32 10.24 -7.03 -5.80
CA GLU A 32 11.51 -6.48 -5.26
C GLU A 32 12.13 -5.35 -6.11
N GLY A 33 11.33 -4.71 -6.97
CA GLY A 33 11.72 -3.56 -7.77
C GLY A 33 11.77 -2.27 -6.97
N GLU A 34 11.78 -1.15 -7.71
CA GLU A 34 11.88 0.20 -7.15
C GLU A 34 10.82 0.49 -6.08
N MET A 35 11.22 1.25 -5.06
CA MET A 35 10.32 1.75 -4.03
C MET A 35 9.59 3.00 -4.53
N LEU A 36 8.35 2.82 -4.96
CA LEU A 36 7.52 3.86 -5.55
C LEU A 36 6.68 4.54 -4.47
N GLY A 37 6.97 5.80 -4.16
CA GLY A 37 6.18 6.57 -3.19
C GLY A 37 4.76 6.83 -3.70
N VAL A 38 3.76 6.58 -2.86
CA VAL A 38 2.33 6.81 -3.16
C VAL A 38 1.66 7.57 -2.04
N GLU A 39 0.40 7.97 -2.24
CA GLU A 39 -0.43 8.52 -1.15
C GLU A 39 -1.81 7.92 -1.17
N PHE A 40 -2.23 7.31 -0.06
CA PHE A 40 -3.57 6.77 0.12
C PHE A 40 -4.59 7.91 0.23
N THR A 41 -5.61 7.87 -0.62
CA THR A 41 -6.65 8.93 -0.73
C THR A 41 -8.02 8.46 -0.32
N SER A 42 -8.26 7.15 -0.26
CA SER A 42 -9.49 6.55 0.22
C SER A 42 -9.17 5.25 0.95
N VAL A 43 -9.66 5.12 2.18
CA VAL A 43 -9.48 3.93 3.03
C VAL A 43 -10.81 3.65 3.75
N PRO A 44 -11.14 2.39 4.09
CA PRO A 44 -12.32 2.09 4.88
C PRO A 44 -12.27 2.72 6.28
N PRO A 45 -13.42 3.02 6.90
CA PRO A 45 -13.45 3.44 8.30
C PRO A 45 -12.94 2.29 9.20
N ASN A 46 -12.14 2.62 10.21
CA ASN A 46 -11.55 1.68 11.17
C ASN A 46 -10.80 0.51 10.49
N PRO A 47 -9.71 0.80 9.75
CA PRO A 47 -8.94 -0.26 9.10
C PRO A 47 -8.33 -1.20 10.14
N THR A 48 -8.65 -2.48 10.02
CA THR A 48 -8.14 -3.53 10.91
C THR A 48 -6.91 -4.18 10.29
N PRO A 49 -5.81 -4.34 11.03
CA PRO A 49 -4.68 -5.13 10.56
C PRO A 49 -5.09 -6.54 10.14
N ASP A 50 -4.35 -7.10 9.20
CA ASP A 50 -4.48 -8.47 8.68
C ASP A 50 -5.80 -8.79 7.97
N VAL A 51 -6.65 -7.77 7.78
CA VAL A 51 -7.86 -7.83 6.95
C VAL A 51 -7.57 -7.22 5.59
N GLN A 52 -8.17 -7.79 4.54
CA GLN A 52 -8.10 -7.22 3.19
C GLN A 52 -9.09 -6.05 3.06
N LEU A 53 -8.60 -4.93 2.57
CA LEU A 53 -9.32 -3.66 2.49
C LEU A 53 -9.23 -3.10 1.06
N ASP A 54 -10.35 -2.64 0.51
CA ASP A 54 -10.38 -1.90 -0.74
C ASP A 54 -9.97 -0.43 -0.49
N VAL A 55 -9.06 0.08 -1.29
CA VAL A 55 -8.43 1.40 -1.12
C VAL A 55 -8.26 2.14 -2.44
N ARG A 56 -8.02 3.44 -2.35
CA ARG A 56 -7.48 4.24 -3.46
C ARG A 56 -6.20 4.94 -3.05
N PHE A 57 -5.29 5.08 -4.00
CA PHE A 57 -4.07 5.87 -3.84
C PHE A 57 -3.76 6.68 -5.11
N ARG A 58 -2.97 7.74 -4.95
CA ARG A 58 -2.45 8.58 -6.04
C ARG A 58 -0.94 8.44 -6.18
N LEU A 59 -0.45 8.81 -7.36
CA LEU A 59 0.96 8.77 -7.76
C LEU A 59 1.50 10.22 -7.77
N PRO A 60 2.15 10.69 -6.69
CA PRO A 60 2.44 12.11 -6.51
C PRO A 60 3.69 12.61 -7.25
N TYR A 61 4.51 11.72 -7.81
CA TYR A 61 5.80 12.07 -8.41
C TYR A 61 5.82 11.86 -9.92
N ALA A 62 6.69 12.58 -10.63
CA ALA A 62 6.93 12.40 -12.06
C ALA A 62 8.00 11.31 -12.30
N VAL A 63 7.68 10.06 -11.93
CA VAL A 63 8.53 8.87 -12.13
C VAL A 63 7.73 7.78 -12.83
N ASP A 64 8.40 6.69 -13.23
CA ASP A 64 7.73 5.57 -13.87
C ASP A 64 6.99 4.70 -12.83
N TYR A 65 5.67 4.62 -12.95
CA TYR A 65 4.81 3.74 -12.14
C TYR A 65 4.21 2.59 -12.95
N SER A 66 4.73 2.31 -14.16
CA SER A 66 4.23 1.29 -15.07
C SER A 66 4.14 -0.11 -14.44
N SER A 67 5.00 -0.39 -13.45
CA SER A 67 4.97 -1.65 -12.68
C SER A 67 3.71 -1.82 -11.83
N LEU A 68 3.00 -0.73 -11.47
CA LEU A 68 1.72 -0.75 -10.75
C LEU A 68 0.52 -0.92 -11.72
N ALA A 69 0.64 -1.80 -12.71
CA ALA A 69 -0.46 -2.13 -13.61
C ALA A 69 -1.54 -2.98 -12.90
N PRO A 70 -2.79 -3.04 -13.41
CA PRO A 70 -3.82 -3.94 -12.87
C PRO A 70 -3.34 -5.39 -12.79
N GLY A 71 -3.59 -6.03 -11.65
CA GLY A 71 -3.09 -7.38 -11.32
C GLY A 71 -1.69 -7.40 -10.71
N ALA A 72 -0.94 -6.29 -10.68
CA ALA A 72 0.36 -6.24 -10.04
C ALA A 72 0.23 -6.42 -8.52
N GLU A 73 1.00 -7.36 -7.98
CA GLU A 73 1.18 -7.56 -6.54
C GLU A 73 2.35 -6.70 -6.04
N PHE A 74 2.14 -6.04 -4.91
CA PHE A 74 3.14 -5.16 -4.32
C PHE A 74 3.26 -5.35 -2.81
N LYS A 75 4.45 -5.04 -2.30
CA LYS A 75 4.71 -4.81 -0.87
C LYS A 75 4.43 -3.36 -0.52
N ILE A 76 3.93 -3.11 0.67
CA ILE A 76 3.81 -1.77 1.27
C ILE A 76 4.95 -1.62 2.27
N LEU A 77 5.74 -0.56 2.12
CA LEU A 77 7.00 -0.37 2.81
C LEU A 77 7.04 0.95 3.60
N GLU A 78 7.53 0.88 4.83
CA GLU A 78 7.99 2.03 5.64
C GLU A 78 9.50 1.93 5.81
N GLY A 79 10.25 2.72 5.03
CA GLY A 79 11.69 2.48 4.87
C GLY A 79 11.94 1.08 4.30
N ALA A 80 12.82 0.31 4.94
CA ALA A 80 13.11 -1.09 4.55
C ALA A 80 12.10 -2.11 5.10
N ARG A 81 11.14 -1.70 5.92
CA ARG A 81 10.21 -2.61 6.61
C ARG A 81 8.96 -2.86 5.78
N VAL A 82 8.63 -4.13 5.56
CA VAL A 82 7.35 -4.53 5.00
C VAL A 82 6.27 -4.39 6.05
N VAL A 83 5.27 -3.56 5.79
CA VAL A 83 4.14 -3.28 6.69
C VAL A 83 2.80 -3.72 6.10
N GLY A 84 2.79 -4.24 4.88
CA GLY A 84 1.57 -4.71 4.23
C GLY A 84 1.85 -5.23 2.83
N PHE A 85 0.80 -5.73 2.20
CA PHE A 85 0.82 -6.23 0.84
C PHE A 85 -0.44 -5.75 0.12
N GLY A 86 -0.43 -5.75 -1.20
CA GLY A 86 -1.64 -5.49 -1.96
C GLY A 86 -1.54 -5.88 -3.43
N THR A 87 -2.68 -5.73 -4.10
CA THR A 87 -2.84 -5.99 -5.53
C THR A 87 -3.57 -4.82 -6.16
N VAL A 88 -3.04 -4.29 -7.26
CA VAL A 88 -3.73 -3.25 -8.04
C VAL A 88 -4.96 -3.87 -8.72
N VAL A 89 -6.12 -3.25 -8.53
CA VAL A 89 -7.39 -3.67 -9.13
C VAL A 89 -7.66 -2.89 -10.42
N ALA A 90 -7.45 -1.57 -10.40
CA ALA A 90 -7.65 -0.68 -11.54
C ALA A 90 -6.75 0.57 -11.42
N THR A 91 -6.47 1.23 -12.55
CA THR A 91 -5.66 2.46 -12.61
C THR A 91 -6.52 3.71 -12.49
#